data_AF-A0A966UQ87-F1
#
_entry.id   AF-A0A966UQ87-F1
#
_cell.length_a   1.000
_cell.length_b   1.000
_cell.length_c   1.000
_cell.angle_alpha   90.00
_cell.angle_beta   90.00
_cell.angle_gamma   90.00
#
_symmetry.space_group_name_H-M   'P 1'
#
loop_
_entity.id
_entity.type
_entity.pdbx_description
1 polymer ?
#
loop_
_entity_poly.entity_id
_entity_poly.type
_entity_poly.pdbx_seq_one_letter_code
_entity_poly.pdbx_strand_id
1 'polypeptide(L)'
;MSVNQTSMLAKLLATENITVQQQPNIKTAMFDLRNRVLMLPIWQGISRDLEDLLIVHETGHALDTPHADEYKSATDKIAKKIFPNEKISEGLRKTVQGFINVIEDARIDKRQKRRYPGSRKNYLIGYKELVDRDFFGTANRDINTMNFIDRLNLYFKGGNIHYNITFTPEEKVFLNRVENAETFADVEILTEEIYLYCKQKLEEQQEMEIDLIAEEGEDGDDDLDGDDYDDYDGNGNETEASGDPSQSDAKQGEGDLAASPGGQGGAPSDVPANAPVSRTDETWQKKSEEIVKSENSVFVYVTQPLVNWDKERTNTMEDERERNYFFPCQGV
;
A
#
# COMPACT_ATOMS: atom_id res chain seq x y z
N MET A 1 15.12 18.61 6.12
CA MET A 1 15.47 19.73 5.22
C MET A 1 14.64 20.96 5.57
N SER A 2 14.92 22.17 5.04
CA SER A 2 13.88 23.22 5.07
C SER A 2 12.77 22.84 4.08
N VAL A 3 11.52 23.25 4.33
CA VAL A 3 10.36 22.92 3.47
C VAL A 3 10.64 23.22 1.98
N ASN A 4 11.37 24.29 1.72
CA ASN A 4 11.78 24.68 0.37
C ASN A 4 12.76 23.70 -0.30
N GLN A 5 13.67 23.09 0.46
CA GLN A 5 14.63 22.11 -0.07
C GLN A 5 13.94 20.78 -0.42
N THR A 6 13.06 20.29 0.45
CA THR A 6 12.25 19.08 0.20
C THR A 6 11.38 19.26 -1.04
N SER A 7 10.74 20.43 -1.18
CA SER A 7 9.91 20.75 -2.35
C SER A 7 10.71 20.86 -3.65
N MET A 8 11.90 21.49 -3.62
CA MET A 8 12.77 21.57 -4.79
C MET A 8 13.26 20.19 -5.23
N LEU A 9 13.65 19.33 -4.29
CA LEU A 9 14.05 17.95 -4.59
C LEU A 9 12.92 17.19 -5.28
N ALA A 10 11.72 17.20 -4.71
CA ALA A 10 10.57 16.49 -5.29
C ALA A 10 10.25 16.94 -6.72
N LYS A 11 10.30 18.25 -6.99
CA LYS A 11 10.05 18.79 -8.34
C LYS A 11 11.14 18.40 -9.34
N LEU A 12 12.40 18.38 -8.93
CA LEU A 12 13.51 17.94 -9.78
C LEU A 12 13.38 16.44 -10.12
N LEU A 13 12.89 15.63 -9.17
CA LEU A 13 12.69 14.19 -9.36
C LEU A 13 11.48 13.86 -10.22
N ALA A 14 10.39 14.65 -10.16
CA ALA A 14 9.20 14.36 -10.94
C ALA A 14 9.38 14.58 -12.46
N THR A 15 10.41 15.31 -12.90
CA THR A 15 10.68 15.66 -14.33
C THR A 15 9.51 16.29 -15.09
N GLU A 16 8.46 16.66 -14.39
CA GLU A 16 7.23 17.27 -14.88
C GLU A 16 6.73 18.31 -13.87
N ASN A 17 5.72 19.08 -14.27
CA ASN A 17 5.12 20.08 -13.40
C ASN A 17 4.17 19.42 -12.39
N ILE A 18 4.68 19.20 -11.16
CA ILE A 18 3.86 18.78 -10.01
C ILE A 18 3.71 19.91 -9.00
N THR A 19 2.58 19.91 -8.30
CA THR A 19 2.42 20.73 -7.09
C THR A 19 2.87 19.93 -5.88
N VAL A 20 3.69 20.50 -5.01
CA VAL A 20 4.09 19.86 -3.75
C VAL A 20 3.38 20.58 -2.61
N GLN A 21 2.64 19.84 -1.80
CA GLN A 21 1.91 20.34 -0.65
C GLN A 21 2.32 19.58 0.59
N GLN A 22 2.83 20.28 1.61
CA GLN A 22 2.92 19.72 2.95
C GLN A 22 1.61 19.97 3.68
N GLN A 23 0.96 18.91 4.13
CA GLN A 23 -0.33 18.96 4.81
C GLN A 23 -0.22 18.35 6.22
N PRO A 24 -0.71 19.02 7.28
CA PRO A 24 -0.71 18.46 8.63
C PRO A 24 -1.63 17.24 8.78
N ASN A 25 -2.74 17.24 8.04
CA ASN A 25 -3.85 16.32 8.30
C ASN A 25 -3.75 15.02 7.50
N ILE A 26 -2.68 14.83 6.71
CA ILE A 26 -2.49 13.60 5.96
C ILE A 26 -1.62 12.63 6.74
N LYS A 27 -1.99 11.36 6.67
CA LYS A 27 -1.44 10.28 7.49
C LYS A 27 -0.25 9.59 6.85
N THR A 28 -0.11 9.72 5.54
CA THR A 28 0.97 9.17 4.75
C THR A 28 1.28 10.12 3.61
N ALA A 29 2.49 10.01 3.05
CA ALA A 29 2.75 10.61 1.76
C ALA A 29 1.93 9.89 0.69
N MET A 30 1.47 10.65 -0.30
CA MET A 30 0.72 10.12 -1.44
C MET A 30 0.86 11.07 -2.63
N PHE A 31 0.79 10.51 -3.83
CA PHE A 31 0.66 11.28 -5.06
C PHE A 31 -0.77 11.28 -5.59
N ASP A 32 -1.39 12.45 -5.69
CA ASP A 32 -2.69 12.62 -6.34
C ASP A 32 -2.52 12.54 -7.86
N LEU A 33 -2.80 11.35 -8.41
CA LEU A 33 -2.70 11.06 -9.84
C LEU A 33 -3.61 11.94 -10.71
N ARG A 34 -4.71 12.47 -10.16
CA ARG A 34 -5.68 13.30 -10.89
C ARG A 34 -5.23 14.75 -10.95
N ASN A 35 -4.91 15.33 -9.80
CA ASN A 35 -4.56 16.75 -9.70
C ASN A 35 -3.05 17.01 -9.84
N ARG A 36 -2.24 15.94 -9.96
CA ARG A 36 -0.77 15.98 -10.06
C ARG A 36 -0.15 16.70 -8.85
N VAL A 37 -0.64 16.34 -7.67
CA VAL A 37 -0.20 16.92 -6.39
C VAL A 37 0.53 15.87 -5.57
N LEU A 38 1.80 16.12 -5.28
CA LEU A 38 2.53 15.39 -4.26
C LEU A 38 2.14 15.93 -2.88
N MET A 39 1.47 15.10 -2.09
CA MET A 39 1.03 15.43 -0.75
C MET A 39 1.97 14.77 0.26
N LEU A 40 2.62 15.56 1.09
CA LEU A 40 3.58 15.09 2.09
C LEU A 40 3.08 15.42 3.51
N PRO A 41 3.07 14.46 4.44
CA PRO A 41 2.83 14.77 5.84
C PRO A 41 4.02 15.53 6.40
N ILE A 42 3.82 16.16 7.56
CA ILE A 42 4.95 16.67 8.33
C ILE A 42 5.48 15.54 9.19
N TRP A 43 6.55 14.91 8.73
CA TRP A 43 7.16 13.80 9.45
C TRP A 43 7.90 14.26 10.73
N GLN A 44 7.89 13.39 11.74
CA GLN A 44 8.66 13.53 12.97
C GLN A 44 9.43 12.25 13.27
N GLY A 45 10.68 12.43 13.71
CA GLY A 45 11.47 11.33 14.24
C GLY A 45 11.82 10.27 13.20
N ILE A 46 11.75 10.56 11.89
CA ILE A 46 12.28 9.69 10.83
C ILE A 46 13.67 10.16 10.39
N SER A 47 14.49 9.25 9.88
CA SER A 47 15.76 9.64 9.27
C SER A 47 15.54 10.40 7.96
N ARG A 48 16.59 11.12 7.53
CA ARG A 48 16.61 11.77 6.22
C ARG A 48 16.57 10.77 5.07
N ASP A 49 17.23 9.63 5.21
CA ASP A 49 17.22 8.58 4.19
C ASP A 49 15.79 8.02 4.00
N LEU A 50 15.00 7.91 5.08
CA LEU A 50 13.58 7.54 5.01
C LEU A 50 12.71 8.65 4.40
N GLU A 51 12.93 9.92 4.75
CA GLU A 51 12.25 11.06 4.10
C GLU A 51 12.49 11.06 2.59
N ASP A 52 13.76 10.94 2.18
CA ASP A 52 14.15 10.93 0.77
C ASP A 52 13.62 9.66 0.04
N LEU A 53 13.55 8.50 0.71
CA LEU A 53 12.91 7.29 0.17
C LEU A 53 11.45 7.56 -0.21
N LEU A 54 10.66 8.08 0.74
CA LEU A 54 9.23 8.32 0.54
C LEU A 54 8.99 9.33 -0.60
N ILE A 55 9.78 10.40 -0.66
CA ILE A 55 9.66 11.40 -1.72
C ILE A 55 10.01 10.81 -3.10
N VAL A 56 11.11 10.06 -3.20
CA VAL A 56 11.53 9.42 -4.46
C VAL A 56 10.47 8.42 -4.91
N HIS A 57 9.90 7.65 -3.99
CA HIS A 57 8.83 6.69 -4.27
C HIS A 57 7.57 7.39 -4.83
N GLU A 58 7.04 8.39 -4.11
CA GLU A 58 5.82 9.10 -4.53
C GLU A 58 5.99 9.88 -5.84
N THR A 59 7.17 10.49 -6.05
CA THR A 59 7.48 11.13 -7.34
C THR A 59 7.61 10.10 -8.47
N GLY A 60 7.86 8.83 -8.14
CA GLY A 60 7.79 7.74 -9.09
C GLY A 60 6.38 7.41 -9.55
N HIS A 61 5.39 7.46 -8.66
CA HIS A 61 3.98 7.34 -9.06
C HIS A 61 3.55 8.46 -10.01
N ALA A 62 4.05 9.68 -9.82
CA ALA A 62 3.83 10.76 -10.77
C ALA A 62 4.26 10.34 -12.19
N LEU A 63 5.47 9.81 -12.32
CA LEU A 63 6.08 9.49 -13.61
C LEU A 63 5.48 8.28 -14.31
N ASP A 64 5.21 7.24 -13.53
CA ASP A 64 5.17 5.89 -14.06
C ASP A 64 3.85 5.17 -13.77
N THR A 65 2.99 5.70 -12.88
CA THR A 65 1.63 5.21 -12.62
C THR A 65 0.62 5.97 -13.50
N PRO A 66 -0.34 5.28 -14.13
CA PRO A 66 -1.32 5.93 -14.99
C PRO A 66 -2.25 6.88 -14.22
N HIS A 67 -2.99 7.69 -14.98
CA HIS A 67 -3.94 8.64 -14.41
C HIS A 67 -5.02 7.94 -13.57
N ALA A 68 -5.59 8.65 -12.58
CA ALA A 68 -6.53 8.10 -11.59
C ALA A 68 -7.70 7.31 -12.20
N ASP A 69 -8.22 7.75 -13.35
CA ASP A 69 -9.35 7.09 -14.00
C ASP A 69 -8.95 5.76 -14.66
N GLU A 70 -7.74 5.67 -15.21
CA GLU A 70 -7.18 4.44 -15.78
C GLU A 70 -6.82 3.47 -14.66
N TYR A 71 -6.17 3.95 -13.60
CA TYR A 71 -5.90 3.15 -12.41
C TYR A 71 -7.19 2.56 -11.81
N LYS A 72 -8.23 3.40 -11.63
CA LYS A 72 -9.54 2.95 -11.14
C LYS A 72 -10.20 1.94 -12.09
N SER A 73 -10.15 2.19 -13.39
CA SER A 73 -10.68 1.30 -14.42
C SER A 73 -10.00 -0.08 -14.38
N ALA A 74 -8.68 -0.12 -14.19
CA ALA A 74 -7.92 -1.35 -14.01
C ALA A 74 -8.39 -2.13 -12.77
N THR A 75 -8.53 -1.47 -11.61
CA THR A 75 -9.06 -2.08 -10.39
C THR A 75 -10.45 -2.67 -10.60
N ASP A 76 -11.37 -1.91 -11.20
CA ASP A 76 -12.75 -2.35 -11.47
C ASP A 76 -12.78 -3.53 -12.46
N LYS A 77 -11.93 -3.51 -13.48
CA LYS A 77 -11.80 -4.57 -14.48
C LYS A 77 -11.29 -5.87 -13.86
N ILE A 78 -10.24 -5.80 -13.04
CA ILE A 78 -9.68 -6.97 -12.35
C ILE A 78 -10.72 -7.55 -11.37
N ALA A 79 -11.34 -6.70 -10.54
CA ALA A 79 -12.36 -7.14 -9.59
C ALA A 79 -13.52 -7.89 -10.28
N LYS A 80 -14.02 -7.37 -11.41
CA LYS A 80 -15.09 -8.03 -12.19
C LYS A 80 -14.68 -9.37 -12.80
N LYS A 81 -13.41 -9.51 -13.20
CA LYS A 81 -12.92 -10.77 -13.77
C LYS A 81 -12.78 -11.85 -12.71
N ILE A 82 -12.26 -11.48 -11.53
CA ILE A 82 -12.04 -12.43 -10.43
C ILE A 82 -13.37 -12.80 -9.78
N PHE A 83 -14.31 -11.85 -9.67
CA PHE A 83 -15.61 -12.03 -9.04
C PHE A 83 -16.75 -11.67 -10.01
N PRO A 84 -17.00 -12.49 -11.05
CA PRO A 84 -17.99 -12.18 -12.08
C PRO A 84 -19.44 -12.19 -11.58
N ASN A 85 -19.72 -12.96 -10.52
CA ASN A 85 -21.06 -13.14 -9.97
C ASN A 85 -21.33 -12.27 -8.73
N GLU A 86 -20.32 -11.53 -8.26
CA GLU A 86 -20.45 -10.70 -7.06
C GLU A 86 -20.74 -9.24 -7.40
N LYS A 87 -21.48 -8.58 -6.52
CA LYS A 87 -21.60 -7.13 -6.58
C LYS A 87 -20.26 -6.54 -6.13
N ILE A 88 -19.61 -5.77 -7.00
CA ILE A 88 -18.36 -5.09 -6.65
C ILE A 88 -18.63 -4.03 -5.58
N SER A 89 -18.41 -4.40 -4.31
CA SER A 89 -18.48 -3.54 -3.13
C SER A 89 -17.26 -2.63 -3.03
N GLU A 90 -17.26 -1.71 -2.07
CA GLU A 90 -16.08 -0.88 -1.82
C GLU A 90 -14.96 -1.70 -1.17
N GLY A 91 -15.30 -2.59 -0.22
CA GLY A 91 -14.35 -3.50 0.39
C GLY A 91 -13.65 -4.38 -0.65
N LEU A 92 -14.40 -4.93 -1.61
CA LEU A 92 -13.82 -5.79 -2.65
C LEU A 92 -12.80 -5.03 -3.51
N ARG A 93 -13.14 -3.78 -3.90
CA ARG A 93 -12.20 -2.92 -4.63
C ARG A 93 -10.93 -2.67 -3.83
N LYS A 94 -11.04 -2.44 -2.52
CA LYS A 94 -9.89 -2.22 -1.65
C LYS A 94 -8.97 -3.43 -1.59
N THR A 95 -9.52 -4.66 -1.56
CA THR A 95 -8.69 -5.87 -1.60
C THR A 95 -7.85 -5.95 -2.88
N VAL A 96 -8.48 -5.72 -4.04
CA VAL A 96 -7.78 -5.72 -5.34
C VAL A 96 -6.78 -4.57 -5.42
N GLN A 97 -7.16 -3.39 -4.95
CA GLN A 97 -6.29 -2.22 -4.90
C GLN A 97 -5.03 -2.47 -4.06
N GLY A 98 -5.15 -3.15 -2.92
CA GLY A 98 -4.00 -3.51 -2.10
C GLY A 98 -3.00 -4.41 -2.85
N PHE A 99 -3.48 -5.31 -3.71
CA PHE A 99 -2.59 -6.12 -4.57
C PHE A 99 -1.93 -5.28 -5.65
N ILE A 100 -2.70 -4.40 -6.32
CA ILE A 100 -2.15 -3.47 -7.32
C ILE A 100 -1.05 -2.62 -6.69
N ASN A 101 -1.29 -2.05 -5.49
CA ASN A 101 -0.31 -1.24 -4.77
C ASN A 101 1.00 -1.99 -4.53
N VAL A 102 0.95 -3.21 -3.99
CA VAL A 102 2.17 -4.00 -3.71
C VAL A 102 3.00 -4.22 -4.97
N ILE A 103 2.35 -4.60 -6.08
CA ILE A 103 3.03 -4.93 -7.33
C ILE A 103 3.51 -3.65 -8.04
N GLU A 104 2.70 -2.59 -8.00
CA GLU A 104 3.03 -1.29 -8.56
C GLU A 104 4.21 -0.64 -7.82
N ASP A 105 4.20 -0.63 -6.48
CA ASP A 105 5.29 -0.13 -5.65
C ASP A 105 6.62 -0.82 -6.00
N ALA A 106 6.60 -2.15 -6.17
CA ALA A 106 7.78 -2.92 -6.57
C ALA A 106 8.34 -2.45 -7.92
N ARG A 107 7.45 -2.18 -8.89
CA ARG A 107 7.80 -1.64 -10.20
C ARG A 107 8.32 -0.21 -10.11
N ILE A 108 7.65 0.65 -9.35
CA ILE A 108 8.03 2.05 -9.13
C ILE A 108 9.42 2.13 -8.53
N ASP A 109 9.67 1.42 -7.44
CA ASP A 109 10.96 1.37 -6.77
C ASP A 109 12.08 0.93 -7.69
N LYS A 110 11.85 -0.14 -8.46
CA LYS A 110 12.81 -0.60 -9.46
C LYS A 110 13.13 0.52 -10.45
N ARG A 111 12.12 1.19 -10.99
CA ARG A 111 12.31 2.26 -11.98
C ARG A 111 12.99 3.48 -11.38
N GLN A 112 12.65 3.87 -10.15
CA GLN A 112 13.30 4.97 -9.43
C GLN A 112 14.76 4.66 -9.08
N LYS A 113 15.06 3.45 -8.59
CA LYS A 113 16.45 3.01 -8.32
C LYS A 113 17.30 2.89 -9.59
N ARG A 114 16.68 2.72 -10.76
CA ARG A 114 17.33 2.75 -12.08
C ARG A 114 17.54 4.19 -12.56
N ARG A 115 16.52 5.04 -12.44
CA ARG A 115 16.53 6.46 -12.87
C ARG A 115 17.45 7.33 -12.00
N TYR A 116 17.46 7.08 -10.70
CA TYR A 116 18.24 7.80 -9.70
C TYR A 116 19.12 6.82 -8.90
N PRO A 117 20.27 6.37 -9.42
CA PRO A 117 21.12 5.41 -8.71
C PRO A 117 21.55 5.87 -7.30
N GLY A 118 21.61 7.18 -7.06
CA GLY A 118 21.89 7.75 -5.74
C GLY A 118 20.82 7.48 -4.68
N SER A 119 19.56 7.21 -5.08
CA SER A 119 18.48 6.90 -4.13
C SER A 119 18.56 5.48 -3.58
N ARG A 120 19.37 4.58 -4.17
CA ARG A 120 19.50 3.18 -3.72
C ARG A 120 19.90 3.07 -2.25
N LYS A 121 20.77 3.98 -1.78
CA LYS A 121 21.14 4.07 -0.37
C LYS A 121 19.93 4.44 0.50
N ASN A 122 19.17 5.45 0.08
CA ASN A 122 17.97 5.90 0.78
C ASN A 122 16.95 4.76 0.90
N TYR A 123 16.72 4.02 -0.20
CA TYR A 123 15.88 2.83 -0.20
C TYR A 123 16.35 1.77 0.80
N LEU A 124 17.65 1.44 0.81
CA LEU A 124 18.19 0.44 1.72
C LEU A 124 18.05 0.84 3.20
N ILE A 125 18.45 2.07 3.54
CA ILE A 125 18.43 2.56 4.92
C ILE A 125 16.99 2.83 5.39
N GLY A 126 16.18 3.44 4.53
CA GLY A 126 14.79 3.75 4.83
C GLY A 126 13.96 2.49 5.06
N TYR A 127 14.06 1.47 4.21
CA TYR A 127 13.35 0.21 4.46
C TYR A 127 13.86 -0.51 5.71
N LYS A 128 15.17 -0.47 5.99
CA LYS A 128 15.68 -0.98 7.26
C LYS A 128 15.01 -0.29 8.45
N GLU A 129 14.94 1.03 8.44
CA GLU A 129 14.32 1.80 9.52
C GLU A 129 12.83 1.45 9.71
N LEU A 130 12.11 1.24 8.61
CA LEU A 130 10.70 0.84 8.63
C LEU A 130 10.51 -0.57 9.22
N VAL A 131 11.39 -1.51 8.84
CA VAL A 131 11.43 -2.85 9.42
C VAL A 131 11.76 -2.80 10.91
N ASP A 132 12.78 -2.06 11.32
CA ASP A 132 13.19 -1.93 12.73
C ASP A 132 12.07 -1.33 13.61
N ARG A 133 11.22 -0.49 13.03
CA ARG A 133 10.05 0.12 13.69
C ARG A 133 8.76 -0.71 13.56
N ASP A 134 8.83 -1.90 12.98
CA ASP A 134 7.68 -2.79 12.78
C ASP A 134 6.54 -2.15 11.96
N PHE A 135 6.84 -1.30 10.97
CA PHE A 135 5.80 -0.65 10.15
C PHE A 135 4.91 -1.63 9.39
N PHE A 136 5.38 -2.86 9.17
CA PHE A 136 4.66 -3.90 8.46
C PHE A 136 3.91 -4.89 9.36
N GLY A 137 3.98 -4.73 10.69
CA GLY A 137 3.29 -5.61 11.66
C GLY A 137 3.80 -7.04 11.65
N THR A 138 5.10 -7.20 11.50
CA THR A 138 5.82 -8.47 11.41
C THR A 138 6.44 -8.90 12.75
N ALA A 139 6.41 -8.03 13.76
CA ALA A 139 6.91 -8.36 15.10
C ALA A 139 6.22 -9.62 15.66
N ASN A 140 7.04 -10.56 16.14
CA ASN A 140 6.60 -11.83 16.73
C ASN A 140 5.78 -12.74 15.80
N ARG A 141 5.90 -12.59 14.48
CA ARG A 141 5.24 -13.47 13.50
C ARG A 141 6.26 -14.22 12.65
N ASP A 142 5.93 -15.46 12.29
CA ASP A 142 6.67 -16.14 11.24
C ASP A 142 6.23 -15.56 9.88
N ILE A 143 7.19 -14.98 9.17
CA ILE A 143 6.95 -14.37 7.86
C ILE A 143 6.65 -15.43 6.82
N ASN A 144 7.22 -16.63 6.96
CA ASN A 144 7.05 -17.70 5.98
C ASN A 144 5.65 -18.30 6.00
N THR A 145 4.88 -18.12 7.09
CA THR A 145 3.48 -18.55 7.21
C THR A 145 2.48 -17.51 6.70
N MET A 146 2.94 -16.31 6.34
CA MET A 146 2.07 -15.27 5.80
C MET A 146 1.63 -15.61 4.36
N ASN A 147 0.55 -14.99 3.91
CA ASN A 147 0.09 -15.15 2.53
C ASN A 147 1.18 -14.69 1.53
N PHE A 148 1.06 -15.15 0.28
CA PHE A 148 2.08 -14.85 -0.72
C PHE A 148 2.21 -13.35 -1.02
N ILE A 149 1.11 -12.59 -1.07
CA ILE A 149 1.15 -11.15 -1.35
C ILE A 149 1.89 -10.35 -0.27
N ASP A 150 1.77 -10.73 1.00
CA ASP A 150 2.46 -10.11 2.13
C ASP A 150 3.95 -10.44 2.11
N ARG A 151 4.31 -11.71 1.85
CA ARG A 151 5.71 -12.11 1.68
C ARG A 151 6.36 -11.41 0.49
N LEU A 152 5.60 -11.22 -0.59
CA LEU A 152 6.02 -10.48 -1.78
C LEU A 152 6.27 -8.99 -1.45
N ASN A 153 5.34 -8.34 -0.76
CA ASN A 153 5.47 -6.94 -0.33
C ASN A 153 6.71 -6.75 0.54
N LEU A 154 6.89 -7.60 1.56
CA LEU A 154 8.05 -7.57 2.43
C LEU A 154 9.35 -7.76 1.64
N TYR A 155 9.40 -8.73 0.72
CA TYR A 155 10.58 -8.97 -0.11
C TYR A 155 11.05 -7.72 -0.86
N PHE A 156 10.12 -6.99 -1.50
CA PHE A 156 10.43 -5.77 -2.23
C PHE A 156 10.74 -4.58 -1.32
N LYS A 157 10.13 -4.50 -0.13
CA LYS A 157 10.35 -3.46 0.88
C LYS A 157 11.53 -3.77 1.82
N GLY A 158 12.61 -4.34 1.27
CA GLY A 158 13.87 -4.62 1.98
C GLY A 158 13.92 -5.95 2.73
N GLY A 159 12.85 -6.74 2.70
CA GLY A 159 12.74 -8.02 3.39
C GLY A 159 13.74 -9.06 2.92
N ASN A 160 14.21 -9.04 1.67
CA ASN A 160 15.28 -9.95 1.20
C ASN A 160 16.58 -9.85 2.05
N ILE A 161 16.81 -8.72 2.72
CA ILE A 161 18.01 -8.47 3.53
C ILE A 161 17.72 -8.73 5.02
N HIS A 162 16.48 -8.47 5.47
CA HIS A 162 16.11 -8.51 6.88
C HIS A 162 15.40 -9.79 7.30
N TYR A 163 14.83 -10.51 6.35
CA TYR A 163 14.00 -11.68 6.55
C TYR A 163 14.47 -12.81 5.64
N ASN A 164 14.56 -14.02 6.20
CA ASN A 164 14.84 -15.22 5.41
C ASN A 164 13.53 -15.74 4.79
N ILE A 165 12.98 -14.95 3.86
CA ILE A 165 11.72 -15.26 3.17
C ILE A 165 11.95 -16.39 2.17
N THR A 166 11.16 -17.44 2.27
CA THR A 166 11.20 -18.61 1.40
C THR A 166 10.01 -18.59 0.47
N PHE A 167 10.26 -18.86 -0.81
CA PHE A 167 9.24 -18.96 -1.84
C PHE A 167 9.26 -20.35 -2.47
N THR A 168 8.09 -20.88 -2.76
CA THR A 168 7.95 -22.13 -3.53
C THR A 168 8.45 -21.93 -4.96
N PRO A 169 8.72 -23.01 -5.73
CA PRO A 169 9.12 -22.88 -7.13
C PRO A 169 8.10 -22.11 -7.98
N GLU A 170 6.80 -22.28 -7.71
CA GLU A 170 5.72 -21.56 -8.39
C GLU A 170 5.73 -20.07 -8.04
N GLU A 171 5.86 -19.73 -6.75
CA GLU A 171 5.95 -18.35 -6.28
C GLU A 171 7.17 -17.62 -6.82
N LYS A 172 8.29 -18.33 -7.01
CA LYS A 172 9.48 -17.76 -7.67
C LYS A 172 9.20 -17.35 -9.11
N VAL A 173 8.29 -18.01 -9.83
CA VAL A 173 7.90 -17.59 -11.19
C VAL A 173 7.20 -16.23 -11.12
N PHE A 174 6.25 -16.06 -10.20
CA PHE A 174 5.59 -14.77 -9.99
C PHE A 174 6.58 -13.69 -9.55
N LEU A 175 7.45 -14.01 -8.59
CA LEU A 175 8.48 -13.10 -8.08
C LEU A 175 9.36 -12.55 -9.20
N ASN A 176 9.91 -13.45 -10.04
CA ASN A 176 10.75 -13.06 -11.17
C ASN A 176 9.99 -12.18 -12.17
N ARG A 177 8.69 -12.45 -12.39
CA ARG A 177 7.89 -11.63 -13.31
C ARG A 177 7.60 -10.24 -12.74
N VAL A 178 7.33 -10.12 -11.44
CA VAL A 178 7.17 -8.83 -10.76
C VAL A 178 8.49 -8.04 -10.77
N GLU A 179 9.63 -8.69 -10.50
CA GLU A 179 10.96 -8.08 -10.63
C GLU A 179 11.23 -7.55 -12.05
N ASN A 180 10.69 -8.21 -13.08
CA ASN A 180 10.89 -7.84 -14.48
C ASN A 180 9.79 -6.96 -15.06
N ALA A 181 8.73 -6.62 -14.31
CA ALA A 181 7.67 -5.74 -14.77
C ALA A 181 8.22 -4.35 -15.16
N GLU A 182 7.74 -3.78 -16.26
CA GLU A 182 8.19 -2.47 -16.78
C GLU A 182 7.00 -1.52 -16.99
N THR A 183 5.85 -2.05 -17.39
CA THR A 183 4.64 -1.28 -17.70
C THR A 183 3.55 -1.49 -16.65
N PHE A 184 2.57 -0.57 -16.59
CA PHE A 184 1.40 -0.77 -15.75
C PHE A 184 0.49 -1.91 -16.26
N ALA A 185 0.52 -2.19 -17.56
CA ALA A 185 -0.18 -3.36 -18.11
C ALA A 185 0.39 -4.68 -17.57
N ASP A 186 1.71 -4.76 -17.35
CA ASP A 186 2.32 -5.91 -16.67
C ASP A 186 1.77 -6.07 -15.24
N VAL A 187 1.59 -4.94 -14.54
CA VAL A 187 1.02 -4.90 -13.18
C VAL A 187 -0.44 -5.38 -13.17
N GLU A 188 -1.26 -4.98 -14.13
CA GLU A 188 -2.64 -5.47 -14.24
C GLU A 188 -2.68 -7.00 -14.38
N ILE A 189 -1.88 -7.55 -15.29
CA ILE A 189 -1.83 -8.98 -15.57
C ILE A 189 -1.32 -9.74 -14.34
N LEU A 190 -0.22 -9.28 -13.74
CA LEU A 190 0.36 -9.92 -12.55
C LEU A 190 -0.58 -9.84 -11.34
N THR A 191 -1.31 -8.73 -11.18
CA THR A 191 -2.29 -8.61 -10.11
C THR A 191 -3.41 -9.61 -10.25
N GLU A 192 -3.96 -9.77 -11.46
CA GLU A 192 -5.01 -10.75 -11.75
C GLU A 192 -4.56 -12.17 -11.40
N GLU A 193 -3.37 -12.57 -11.86
CA GLU A 193 -2.84 -13.91 -11.63
C GLU A 193 -2.46 -14.17 -10.17
N ILE A 194 -1.77 -13.23 -9.52
CA ILE A 194 -1.33 -13.38 -8.12
C ILE A 194 -2.54 -13.38 -7.18
N TYR A 195 -3.56 -12.57 -7.46
CA TYR A 195 -4.79 -12.57 -6.67
C TYR A 195 -5.53 -13.91 -6.79
N LEU A 196 -5.66 -14.46 -8.01
CA LEU A 196 -6.25 -15.78 -8.22
C LEU A 196 -5.48 -16.88 -7.50
N TYR A 197 -4.14 -16.86 -7.58
CA TYR A 197 -3.29 -17.80 -6.85
C TYR A 197 -3.52 -17.72 -5.34
N CYS A 198 -3.51 -16.51 -4.76
CA CYS A 198 -3.76 -16.30 -3.33
C CYS A 198 -5.17 -16.75 -2.92
N LYS A 199 -6.18 -16.51 -3.78
CA LYS A 199 -7.56 -16.94 -3.55
C LYS A 199 -7.67 -18.47 -3.52
N GLN A 200 -7.08 -19.17 -4.49
CA GLN A 200 -7.07 -20.63 -4.54
C GLN A 200 -6.36 -21.23 -3.32
N LYS A 201 -5.20 -20.67 -2.92
CA LYS A 201 -4.48 -21.12 -1.73
C LYS A 201 -5.29 -20.94 -0.44
N LEU A 202 -6.08 -19.88 -0.36
CA LEU A 202 -6.96 -19.64 0.78
C LEU A 202 -8.12 -20.63 0.82
N GLU A 203 -8.73 -20.94 -0.34
CA GLU A 203 -9.78 -21.94 -0.47
C GLU A 203 -9.27 -23.35 -0.10
N GLU A 204 -8.10 -23.75 -0.63
CA GLU A 204 -7.45 -25.03 -0.27
C GLU A 204 -7.18 -25.15 1.24
N GLN A 205 -6.75 -24.06 1.89
CA GLN A 205 -6.53 -24.04 3.34
C GLN A 205 -7.82 -24.21 4.13
N GLN A 206 -8.90 -23.56 3.71
CA GLN A 206 -10.21 -23.68 4.34
C GLN A 206 -10.79 -25.09 4.19
N GLU A 207 -10.64 -25.70 3.00
CA GLU A 207 -11.08 -27.08 2.76
C GLU A 207 -10.32 -28.08 3.65
N MET A 208 -8.99 -27.96 3.74
CA MET A 208 -8.18 -28.82 4.62
C MET A 208 -8.54 -28.66 6.11
N GLU A 209 -8.87 -27.45 6.55
CA GLU A 209 -9.30 -27.19 7.94
C GLU A 209 -10.66 -27.83 8.25
N ILE A 210 -11.59 -27.81 7.29
CA ILE A 210 -12.90 -28.48 7.42
C ILE A 210 -12.72 -30.00 7.50
N ASP A 211 -11.88 -30.58 6.64
CA ASP A 211 -11.61 -32.02 6.64
C ASP A 211 -10.99 -32.49 7.97
N LEU A 212 -10.05 -31.72 8.53
CA LEU A 212 -9.44 -32.02 9.84
C LEU A 212 -10.46 -31.99 10.98
N ILE A 213 -11.37 -31.00 10.98
CA ILE A 213 -12.44 -30.90 11.99
C ILE A 213 -13.44 -32.05 11.86
N ALA A 214 -13.74 -32.48 10.63
CA ALA A 214 -14.61 -33.62 10.36
C ALA A 214 -13.99 -34.95 10.84
N GLU A 215 -12.68 -35.15 10.64
CA GLU A 215 -11.96 -36.34 11.13
C GLU A 215 -11.82 -36.36 12.67
N GLU A 216 -11.63 -35.21 13.33
CA GLU A 216 -11.60 -35.14 14.80
C GLU A 216 -12.99 -35.25 15.46
N GLY A 217 -14.07 -35.08 14.69
CA GLY A 217 -15.47 -35.21 15.15
C GLY A 217 -16.04 -36.63 15.12
N GLU A 218 -15.34 -37.61 14.55
CA GLU A 218 -15.81 -39.01 14.46
C GLU A 218 -15.49 -39.88 15.70
N ASP A 219 -14.77 -39.37 16.69
CA ASP A 219 -14.42 -40.11 17.94
C ASP A 219 -15.28 -39.68 19.17
N GLY A 220 -16.50 -39.20 18.92
CA GLY A 220 -17.42 -38.73 19.96
C GLY A 220 -18.82 -39.31 19.83
N ASP A 221 -18.97 -40.64 19.88
CA ASP A 221 -20.26 -41.30 20.17
C ASP A 221 -20.29 -41.70 21.65
N ASP A 222 -21.20 -41.11 22.42
CA ASP A 222 -22.01 -41.82 23.41
C ASP A 222 -23.14 -40.89 23.91
N ASP A 223 -24.36 -41.29 23.53
CA ASP A 223 -25.64 -41.11 24.21
C ASP A 223 -26.20 -39.70 24.44
N LEU A 224 -27.12 -39.28 23.54
CA LEU A 224 -28.36 -38.63 23.97
C LEU A 224 -29.56 -39.24 23.24
N ASP A 225 -30.24 -40.10 23.99
CA ASP A 225 -31.53 -40.74 23.74
C ASP A 225 -32.56 -39.74 23.20
N GLY A 226 -33.34 -40.21 22.23
CA GLY A 226 -34.44 -39.47 21.65
C GLY A 226 -35.60 -39.32 22.63
N ASP A 227 -36.28 -38.18 22.51
CA ASP A 227 -37.71 -38.10 22.76
C ASP A 227 -38.30 -36.98 21.90
N ASP A 228 -39.59 -37.13 21.68
CA ASP A 228 -40.29 -37.03 20.42
C ASP A 228 -41.42 -35.98 20.50
N TYR A 229 -41.78 -35.41 19.35
CA TYR A 229 -42.94 -34.57 19.00
C TYR A 229 -43.45 -33.45 19.93
N ASP A 230 -43.62 -32.22 19.40
CA ASP A 230 -44.95 -31.77 18.93
C ASP A 230 -44.93 -30.39 18.24
N ASP A 231 -45.68 -30.38 17.13
CA ASP A 231 -46.14 -29.27 16.29
C ASP A 231 -47.15 -28.37 17.03
N TYR A 232 -47.17 -27.05 16.78
CA TYR A 232 -48.38 -26.28 16.42
C TYR A 232 -48.12 -24.77 16.25
N ASP A 233 -48.64 -24.32 15.12
CA ASP A 233 -48.82 -22.99 14.53
C ASP A 233 -49.49 -21.90 15.41
N GLY A 234 -49.27 -20.61 15.12
CA GLY A 234 -49.84 -19.51 15.91
C GLY A 234 -49.50 -18.07 15.48
N ASN A 235 -49.95 -17.70 14.27
CA ASN A 235 -50.01 -16.35 13.67
C ASN A 235 -50.51 -15.19 14.58
N GLY A 236 -50.05 -13.94 14.33
CA GLY A 236 -50.83 -12.72 14.67
C GLY A 236 -50.10 -11.38 14.87
N ASN A 237 -50.13 -10.53 13.82
CA ASN A 237 -50.22 -9.04 13.76
C ASN A 237 -49.23 -8.15 14.55
N GLU A 238 -48.42 -7.30 13.89
CA GLU A 238 -48.69 -6.03 13.18
C GLU A 238 -48.87 -4.76 14.08
N THR A 239 -48.14 -3.70 13.68
CA THR A 239 -48.30 -2.24 13.97
C THR A 239 -47.86 -1.72 15.37
N GLU A 240 -47.22 -0.55 15.56
CA GLU A 240 -46.84 0.61 14.74
C GLU A 240 -45.79 1.47 15.49
N ALA A 241 -45.12 2.31 14.70
CA ALA A 241 -44.19 3.41 14.96
C ALA A 241 -44.14 4.10 16.35
N SER A 242 -42.95 4.58 16.73
CA SER A 242 -42.60 6.03 16.80
C SER A 242 -41.32 6.32 17.60
N GLY A 243 -40.39 7.11 17.03
CA GLY A 243 -39.60 8.11 17.78
C GLY A 243 -38.09 7.88 17.98
N ASP A 244 -37.27 8.37 17.05
CA ASP A 244 -35.95 8.99 17.30
C ASP A 244 -36.22 10.46 17.78
N PRO A 245 -35.34 11.25 18.45
CA PRO A 245 -33.88 11.10 18.61
C PRO A 245 -33.28 11.42 19.99
N SER A 246 -32.03 10.99 20.26
CA SER A 246 -30.91 11.86 20.67
C SER A 246 -29.71 11.13 21.30
N GLN A 247 -28.54 11.50 20.77
CA GLN A 247 -27.18 11.53 21.31
C GLN A 247 -26.88 10.93 22.70
N SER A 248 -25.90 10.03 22.75
CA SER A 248 -24.83 10.11 23.75
C SER A 248 -23.51 9.53 23.23
N ASP A 249 -22.46 10.34 23.35
CA ASP A 249 -21.06 9.97 23.25
C ASP A 249 -20.71 8.85 24.24
N ALA A 250 -20.02 7.80 23.78
CA ALA A 250 -19.20 6.96 24.64
C ALA A 250 -17.94 6.52 23.90
N LYS A 251 -16.80 6.93 24.48
CA LYS A 251 -15.43 6.65 24.07
C LYS A 251 -15.09 5.15 24.04
N GLN A 252 -14.21 4.82 23.10
CA GLN A 252 -13.11 3.85 23.16
C GLN A 252 -13.08 2.89 24.36
N GLY A 253 -13.18 1.60 24.05
CA GLY A 253 -12.55 0.53 24.82
C GLY A 253 -11.54 -0.17 23.93
N GLU A 254 -10.25 0.00 24.24
CA GLU A 254 -9.16 -0.85 23.78
C GLU A 254 -9.48 -2.30 24.14
N GLY A 255 -9.49 -3.17 23.13
CA GLY A 255 -9.54 -4.62 23.31
C GLY A 255 -8.23 -5.18 22.78
N ASP A 256 -7.32 -5.47 23.71
CA ASP A 256 -6.12 -6.27 23.52
C ASP A 256 -6.42 -7.46 22.61
N LEU A 257 -5.84 -7.43 21.40
CA LEU A 257 -5.81 -8.58 20.51
C LEU A 257 -4.78 -9.56 21.08
N ALA A 258 -5.24 -10.41 22.01
CA ALA A 258 -4.57 -11.66 22.33
C ALA A 258 -4.43 -12.47 21.04
N ALA A 259 -3.20 -12.50 20.52
CA ALA A 259 -2.83 -13.20 19.31
C ALA A 259 -3.04 -14.71 19.52
N SER A 260 -4.04 -15.27 18.83
CA SER A 260 -4.06 -16.68 18.52
C SER A 260 -3.08 -16.93 17.36
N PRO A 261 -2.18 -17.91 17.43
CA PRO A 261 -1.23 -18.21 16.36
C PRO A 261 -1.99 -18.85 15.20
N GLY A 262 -2.47 -18.03 14.26
CA GLY A 262 -3.21 -18.49 13.08
C GLY A 262 -4.42 -17.64 12.70
N GLY A 263 -4.79 -16.62 13.48
CA GLY A 263 -5.94 -15.77 13.19
C GLY A 263 -5.75 -14.89 11.94
N GLN A 264 -6.11 -15.42 10.76
CA GLN A 264 -6.39 -14.59 9.59
C GLN A 264 -7.59 -13.71 9.95
N GLY A 265 -7.34 -12.42 10.21
CA GLY A 265 -8.43 -11.46 10.38
C GLY A 265 -9.37 -11.57 9.18
N GLY A 266 -10.68 -11.56 9.42
CA GLY A 266 -11.67 -11.67 8.35
C GLY A 266 -11.51 -10.58 7.30
N ALA A 267 -11.88 -10.89 6.06
CA ALA A 267 -12.12 -9.86 5.05
C ALA A 267 -13.16 -8.84 5.61
N PRO A 268 -13.16 -7.58 5.15
CA PRO A 268 -14.21 -6.63 5.53
C PRO A 268 -15.59 -7.26 5.37
N SER A 269 -16.56 -6.92 6.23
CA SER A 269 -17.87 -7.59 6.29
C SER A 269 -18.67 -7.55 4.97
N ASP A 270 -18.28 -6.68 4.04
CA ASP A 270 -18.85 -6.52 2.69
C ASP A 270 -18.05 -7.25 1.59
N VAL A 271 -17.19 -8.20 1.96
CA VAL A 271 -16.29 -8.93 1.06
C VAL A 271 -16.45 -10.44 1.25
N PRO A 272 -16.41 -11.25 0.16
CA PRO A 272 -16.43 -12.71 0.27
C PRO A 272 -15.32 -13.25 1.19
N ALA A 273 -15.61 -14.31 1.95
CA ALA A 273 -14.68 -14.90 2.92
C ALA A 273 -13.40 -15.47 2.26
N ASN A 274 -13.46 -15.81 0.98
CA ASN A 274 -12.34 -16.29 0.18
C ASN A 274 -11.56 -15.17 -0.54
N ALA A 275 -11.85 -13.90 -0.27
CA ALA A 275 -11.10 -12.79 -0.86
C ALA A 275 -9.82 -12.53 -0.06
N PRO A 276 -8.63 -12.76 -0.64
CA PRO A 276 -7.37 -12.50 0.06
C PRO A 276 -7.14 -10.99 0.23
N VAL A 277 -6.47 -10.62 1.33
CA VAL A 277 -6.17 -9.23 1.70
C VAL A 277 -4.69 -9.09 2.02
N SER A 278 -4.04 -8.04 1.49
CA SER A 278 -2.65 -7.69 1.84
C SER A 278 -2.61 -7.00 3.21
N ARG A 279 -2.21 -7.73 4.26
CA ARG A 279 -2.19 -7.23 5.64
C ARG A 279 -1.01 -6.32 5.93
N THR A 280 0.11 -6.56 5.27
CA THR A 280 1.31 -5.73 5.38
C THR A 280 1.08 -4.33 4.82
N ASP A 281 0.34 -4.22 3.70
CA ASP A 281 -0.04 -2.92 3.13
C ASP A 281 -1.05 -2.17 4.04
N GLU A 282 -2.08 -2.87 4.54
CA GLU A 282 -3.03 -2.26 5.50
C GLU A 282 -2.35 -1.79 6.78
N THR A 283 -1.41 -2.58 7.31
CA THR A 283 -0.68 -2.24 8.54
C THR A 283 0.23 -1.05 8.31
N TRP A 284 0.92 -1.01 7.17
CA TRP A 284 1.71 0.15 6.74
C TRP A 284 0.89 1.44 6.73
N GLN A 285 -0.29 1.41 6.09
CA GLN A 285 -1.15 2.59 5.99
C GLN A 285 -1.61 3.09 7.37
N LYS A 286 -1.90 2.19 8.29
CA LYS A 286 -2.30 2.53 9.67
C LYS A 286 -1.13 3.08 10.49
N LYS A 287 0.03 2.42 10.46
CA LYS A 287 1.22 2.82 11.24
C LYS A 287 1.90 4.08 10.69
N SER A 288 1.65 4.45 9.44
CA SER A 288 2.12 5.72 8.88
C SER A 288 1.67 6.93 9.71
N GLU A 289 0.55 6.84 10.42
CA GLU A 289 0.07 7.86 11.36
C GLU A 289 1.06 8.15 12.50
N GLU A 290 1.86 7.16 12.92
CA GLU A 290 2.75 7.25 14.08
C GLU A 290 3.93 8.21 13.84
N ILE A 291 4.29 8.47 12.58
CA ILE A 291 5.41 9.35 12.20
C ILE A 291 4.96 10.74 11.78
N VAL A 292 3.68 11.08 11.89
CA VAL A 292 3.15 12.41 11.52
C VAL A 292 3.07 13.33 12.74
N LYS A 293 3.51 14.59 12.60
CA LYS A 293 3.35 15.62 13.64
C LYS A 293 1.88 15.99 13.81
N SER A 294 1.41 15.99 15.06
CA SER A 294 0.01 16.28 15.42
C SER A 294 -0.35 17.77 15.50
N GLU A 295 0.49 18.70 15.03
CA GLU A 295 0.29 20.14 15.27
C GLU A 295 -0.22 20.91 14.04
N ASN A 296 -0.98 21.97 14.30
CA ASN A 296 -1.50 22.97 13.35
C ASN A 296 -0.37 23.61 12.52
N SER A 297 0.12 22.89 11.51
CA SER A 297 1.15 23.40 10.64
C SER A 297 0.56 24.15 9.45
N VAL A 298 1.22 25.24 9.08
CA VAL A 298 0.85 26.11 7.97
C VAL A 298 0.95 25.35 6.64
N PHE A 299 -0.07 25.45 5.80
CA PHE A 299 -0.01 24.99 4.41
C PHE A 299 1.10 25.73 3.67
N VAL A 300 2.12 25.02 3.22
CA VAL A 300 3.15 25.60 2.36
C VAL A 300 2.86 25.21 0.92
N TYR A 301 2.26 26.14 0.19
CA TYR A 301 2.13 26.07 -1.26
C TYR A 301 3.44 26.54 -1.88
N VAL A 302 4.20 25.63 -2.47
CA VAL A 302 5.36 26.02 -3.27
C VAL A 302 4.96 25.86 -4.73
N THR A 303 4.50 26.93 -5.36
CA THR A 303 4.47 27.03 -6.83
C THR A 303 5.85 27.43 -7.34
N GLN A 304 6.21 27.00 -8.55
CA GLN A 304 7.49 27.37 -9.14
C GLN A 304 7.50 28.90 -9.39
N PRO A 305 8.62 29.62 -9.13
CA PRO A 305 8.73 30.98 -9.60
C PRO A 305 8.57 30.99 -11.13
N LEU A 306 7.77 31.92 -11.66
CA LEU A 306 7.66 32.13 -13.10
C LEU A 306 9.05 32.47 -13.62
N VAL A 307 9.64 31.58 -14.42
CA VAL A 307 10.89 31.85 -15.12
C VAL A 307 10.57 32.90 -16.19
N ASN A 308 11.05 34.12 -15.97
CA ASN A 308 10.98 35.17 -16.97
C ASN A 308 12.11 34.96 -17.99
N TRP A 309 11.83 34.17 -19.03
CA TRP A 309 12.79 33.86 -20.10
C TRP A 309 13.33 35.11 -20.82
N ASP A 310 12.60 36.23 -20.80
CA ASP A 310 13.05 37.48 -21.41
C ASP A 310 14.16 38.17 -20.59
N LYS A 311 14.22 37.94 -19.26
CA LYS A 311 15.31 38.44 -18.40
C LYS A 311 16.57 37.57 -18.46
N GLU A 312 16.45 36.27 -18.70
CA GLU A 312 17.62 35.38 -18.82
C GLU A 312 18.33 35.54 -20.16
N ARG A 313 17.60 35.80 -21.26
CA ARG A 313 18.20 36.05 -22.59
C ARG A 313 19.07 37.29 -22.64
N THR A 314 18.75 38.33 -21.86
CA THR A 314 19.54 39.56 -21.83
C THR A 314 20.88 39.40 -21.12
N ASN A 315 20.97 38.52 -20.12
CA ASN A 315 22.25 38.23 -19.45
C ASN A 315 23.17 37.35 -20.31
N THR A 316 22.63 36.48 -21.16
CA THR A 316 23.45 35.60 -22.00
C THR A 316 24.18 36.31 -23.14
N MET A 317 23.73 37.50 -23.58
CA MET A 317 24.39 38.25 -24.66
C MET A 317 25.56 39.13 -24.18
N GLU A 318 25.61 39.51 -22.90
CA GLU A 318 26.77 40.21 -22.32
C GLU A 318 27.88 39.23 -21.89
N ASP A 319 27.51 38.01 -21.50
CA ASP A 319 28.45 36.99 -20.99
C ASP A 319 29.21 36.22 -22.10
N GLU A 320 28.82 36.37 -23.37
CA GLU A 320 29.57 35.76 -24.49
C GLU A 320 30.96 36.40 -24.70
N ARG A 321 31.23 37.57 -24.09
CA ARG A 321 32.52 38.27 -24.21
C ARG A 321 33.56 37.85 -23.17
N GLU A 322 33.18 37.09 -22.13
CA GLU A 322 34.11 36.64 -21.08
C GLU A 322 34.49 35.15 -21.16
N ARG A 323 33.92 34.38 -22.11
CA ARG A 323 34.19 32.93 -22.30
C ARG A 323 35.56 32.57 -22.91
N ASN A 324 36.58 33.42 -22.79
CA ASN A 324 37.94 33.13 -23.26
C ASN A 324 38.97 32.80 -22.16
N TYR A 325 38.54 32.50 -20.94
CA TYR A 325 39.44 32.01 -19.89
C TYR A 325 38.84 30.83 -19.12
N PHE A 326 39.07 29.60 -19.58
CA PHE A 326 38.95 28.42 -18.74
C PHE A 326 40.12 27.44 -18.93
N PHE A 327 40.70 27.07 -17.78
CA PHE A 327 41.84 26.18 -17.59
C PHE A 327 41.48 24.71 -17.92
N PRO A 328 42.31 23.97 -18.68
CA PRO A 328 42.10 22.55 -18.89
C PRO A 328 42.43 21.75 -17.62
N CYS A 329 41.52 20.86 -17.22
CA CYS A 329 41.72 19.89 -16.15
C CYS A 329 42.76 18.85 -16.60
N GLN A 330 43.98 18.92 -16.05
CA GLN A 330 44.95 17.83 -16.18
C GLN A 330 44.68 16.79 -15.10
N GLY A 331 44.59 15.53 -15.51
CA GLY A 331 44.31 14.40 -14.63
C GLY A 331 45.41 14.16 -13.60
N VAL A 332 45.01 13.47 -12.53
CA VAL A 332 45.85 12.59 -11.71
C VAL A 332 45.01 11.38 -11.33
#